data_AF-A0A3Q4AMT3-F1
#
_entry.id   AF-A0A3Q4AMT3-F1
#
_cell.length_a   1.000
_cell.length_b   1.000
_cell.length_c   1.000
_cell.angle_alpha   90.00
_cell.angle_beta   90.00
_cell.angle_gamma   90.00
#
_symmetry.space_group_name_H-M   'P 1'
#
loop_
_entity.id
_entity.type
_entity.pdbx_description
1 polymer ?
#
loop_
_entity_poly.entity_id
_entity_poly.type
_entity_poly.pdbx_seq_one_letter_code
_entity_poly.pdbx_strand_id
1 'polypeptide(L)'
;MPLNTLVIASVAFQDHITRSMLHPLRDPLLRLKKPPHITANSRAKERGLQRQPQQEEREYVLESSPPPLTLAQKLGLVACPAKRLTEDEWTQVKARSVQQGESAQPCAICKEEFLLRPQVLLSCSHVFHRACLKSFERFSSKKCCPMCRKEQYETRVIHDAAKLFRHECATRIQACWRGYVARKRCRTLRKSLCPKDNQLRRKFLEEKLQELNDSFVQYCHVDTEAFLHDINRSLSSSRRVFQQLERKCASEPRESDWAQIWSQIIQRDVWDCPICLTALCSPSLQTEAGTSNCQPSRRTVLLSCSHLFHQQCLEAFEGFSIESRPSCPLCRSVYHKKLI
;
A
#
# COMPACT_ATOMS: atom_id res chain seq x y z
N MET A 1 -14.94 37.43 -84.34
CA MET A 1 -14.10 37.02 -83.18
C MET A 1 -14.84 36.66 -81.86
N PRO A 2 -16.17 36.79 -81.67
CA PRO A 2 -16.79 36.46 -80.36
C PRO A 2 -17.05 34.97 -80.11
N LEU A 3 -17.04 34.12 -81.15
CA LEU A 3 -17.39 32.70 -81.04
C LEU A 3 -16.36 31.90 -80.22
N ASN A 4 -15.06 32.19 -80.39
CA ASN A 4 -14.00 31.48 -79.69
C ASN A 4 -13.99 31.76 -78.18
N THR A 5 -14.31 32.98 -77.77
CA THR A 5 -14.39 33.36 -76.35
C THR A 5 -15.52 32.61 -75.63
N LEU A 6 -16.64 32.41 -76.32
CA LEU A 6 -17.82 31.69 -75.80
C LEU A 6 -17.54 30.19 -75.66
N VAL A 7 -16.79 29.59 -76.60
CA VAL A 7 -16.35 28.19 -76.54
C VAL A 7 -15.37 27.97 -75.39
N ILE A 8 -14.39 28.87 -75.21
CA ILE A 8 -13.41 28.78 -74.11
C ILE A 8 -14.09 28.91 -72.74
N ALA A 9 -15.02 29.85 -72.59
CA ALA A 9 -15.77 30.02 -71.34
C ALA A 9 -16.65 28.81 -71.01
N SER A 10 -17.34 28.24 -72.01
CA SER A 10 -18.20 27.07 -71.79
C SER A 10 -17.40 25.81 -71.44
N VAL A 11 -16.23 25.58 -72.08
CA VAL A 11 -15.30 24.50 -71.68
C VAL A 11 -14.76 24.71 -70.27
N ALA A 12 -14.44 25.94 -69.89
CA ALA A 12 -13.97 26.27 -68.55
C ALA A 12 -15.04 25.99 -67.46
N PHE A 13 -16.31 26.33 -67.73
CA PHE A 13 -17.42 26.01 -66.84
C PHE A 13 -17.69 24.50 -66.76
N GLN A 14 -17.60 23.77 -67.88
CA GLN A 14 -17.77 22.32 -67.89
C GLN A 14 -16.69 21.60 -67.07
N ASP A 15 -15.41 22.02 -67.17
CA ASP A 15 -14.33 21.55 -66.30
C ASP A 15 -14.62 21.86 -64.82
N HIS A 16 -15.07 23.08 -64.52
CA HIS A 16 -15.40 23.50 -63.17
C HIS A 16 -16.54 22.67 -62.56
N ILE A 17 -17.64 22.48 -63.27
CA ILE A 17 -18.78 21.66 -62.80
C ILE A 17 -18.34 20.21 -62.59
N THR A 18 -17.56 19.65 -63.51
CA THR A 18 -17.08 18.26 -63.41
C THR A 18 -16.16 18.07 -62.20
N ARG A 19 -15.23 19.01 -61.96
CA ARG A 19 -14.28 18.93 -60.85
C ARG A 19 -14.85 19.36 -59.50
N SER A 20 -15.78 20.32 -59.47
CA SER A 20 -16.32 20.90 -58.24
C SER A 20 -17.61 20.23 -57.77
N MET A 21 -18.45 19.76 -58.69
CA MET A 21 -19.78 19.22 -58.35
C MET A 21 -19.82 17.69 -58.49
N LEU A 22 -19.13 17.12 -59.48
CA LEU A 22 -19.16 15.67 -59.71
C LEU A 22 -18.03 14.92 -58.97
N HIS A 23 -16.91 15.57 -58.67
CA HIS A 23 -15.81 14.94 -57.93
C HIS A 23 -16.13 14.69 -56.44
N PRO A 24 -16.84 15.57 -55.70
CA PRO A 24 -17.31 15.27 -54.34
C PRO A 24 -18.34 14.12 -54.29
N LEU A 25 -19.07 13.88 -55.39
CA LEU A 25 -20.02 12.76 -55.49
C LEU A 25 -19.33 11.42 -55.84
N ARG A 26 -18.01 11.44 -56.11
CA ARG A 26 -17.25 10.30 -56.64
C ARG A 26 -15.98 9.95 -55.87
N ASP A 27 -15.93 10.18 -54.55
CA ASP A 27 -14.89 9.57 -53.71
C ASP A 27 -15.48 8.95 -52.43
N PRO A 28 -14.86 7.89 -51.89
CA PRO A 28 -15.45 6.57 -51.91
C PRO A 28 -15.73 6.06 -50.50
N LEU A 29 -16.86 5.38 -50.32
CA LEU A 29 -17.13 4.51 -49.16
C LEU A 29 -16.15 3.31 -49.05
N LEU A 30 -15.02 3.31 -49.77
CA LEU A 30 -14.04 2.24 -49.84
C LEU A 30 -12.61 2.80 -49.84
N ARG A 31 -12.19 3.44 -48.75
CA ARG A 31 -10.76 3.45 -48.37
C ARG A 31 -10.56 3.49 -46.87
N LEU A 32 -11.21 2.54 -46.18
CA LEU A 32 -10.77 2.09 -44.87
C LEU A 32 -9.43 1.34 -45.07
N LYS A 33 -8.31 2.06 -45.01
CA LYS A 33 -7.00 1.42 -44.86
C LYS A 33 -7.00 0.70 -43.51
N LYS A 34 -7.09 -0.63 -43.55
CA LYS A 34 -6.80 -1.49 -42.40
C LYS A 34 -5.43 -1.10 -41.83
N PRO A 35 -5.26 -1.02 -40.50
CA PRO A 35 -3.93 -0.91 -39.92
C PRO A 35 -3.13 -2.17 -40.27
N PRO A 36 -1.80 -2.09 -40.45
CA PRO A 36 -0.99 -3.28 -40.59
C PRO A 36 -1.09 -4.10 -39.30
N HIS A 37 -1.43 -5.38 -39.50
CA HIS A 37 -1.52 -6.42 -38.50
C HIS A 37 -0.15 -6.55 -37.80
N ILE A 38 -0.03 -6.09 -36.56
CA ILE A 38 1.10 -6.45 -35.71
C ILE A 38 0.78 -7.84 -35.15
N THR A 39 1.44 -8.85 -35.69
CA THR A 39 1.44 -10.20 -35.13
C THR A 39 2.15 -10.16 -33.78
N ALA A 40 1.37 -10.32 -32.71
CA ALA A 40 1.88 -10.67 -31.41
C ALA A 40 2.45 -12.10 -31.49
N ASN A 41 3.76 -12.23 -31.33
CA ASN A 41 4.34 -13.49 -30.88
C ASN A 41 5.30 -13.20 -29.73
N SER A 42 4.95 -13.75 -28.59
CA SER A 42 5.66 -13.71 -27.33
C SER A 42 7.07 -14.27 -27.46
N ARG A 43 8.06 -13.52 -26.97
CA ARG A 43 9.19 -14.06 -26.21
C ARG A 43 9.87 -12.94 -25.43
N ALA A 44 9.82 -13.09 -24.11
CA ALA A 44 10.49 -12.24 -23.14
C ALA A 44 12.00 -12.18 -23.40
N LYS A 45 12.55 -10.97 -23.44
CA LYS A 45 13.93 -10.71 -23.04
C LYS A 45 14.09 -9.25 -22.67
N GLU A 46 14.25 -9.00 -21.37
CA GLU A 46 14.71 -7.74 -20.79
C GLU A 46 15.97 -7.25 -21.50
N ARG A 47 16.01 -5.97 -21.89
CA ARG A 47 17.23 -5.15 -22.02
C ARG A 47 16.89 -3.69 -22.38
N GLY A 48 17.22 -2.79 -21.45
CA GLY A 48 17.75 -1.45 -21.74
C GLY A 48 16.74 -0.35 -22.07
N LEU A 49 16.55 0.60 -21.14
CA LEU A 49 16.07 1.94 -21.43
C LEU A 49 16.98 2.60 -22.49
N GLN A 50 16.60 2.53 -23.75
CA GLN A 50 17.11 3.44 -24.77
C GLN A 50 16.20 4.68 -24.78
N ARG A 51 16.75 5.81 -24.33
CA ARG A 51 16.20 7.14 -24.56
C ARG A 51 16.03 7.32 -26.07
N GLN A 52 14.80 7.24 -26.57
CA GLN A 52 14.52 7.70 -27.93
C GLN A 52 14.84 9.19 -28.02
N PRO A 53 15.49 9.63 -29.11
CA PRO A 53 15.73 11.05 -29.33
C PRO A 53 14.37 11.74 -29.40
N GLN A 54 14.27 12.85 -28.68
CA GLN A 54 13.15 13.77 -28.62
C GLN A 54 12.67 14.06 -30.06
N GLN A 55 11.66 13.31 -30.50
CA GLN A 55 11.00 13.53 -31.77
C GLN A 55 10.38 14.92 -31.65
N GLU A 56 10.98 15.92 -32.31
CA GLU A 56 10.46 17.27 -32.35
C GLU A 56 8.95 17.19 -32.64
N GLU A 57 8.13 17.65 -31.70
CA GLU A 57 6.68 17.75 -31.85
C GLU A 57 6.40 18.79 -32.95
N ARG A 58 6.50 18.35 -34.22
CA ARG A 58 6.33 19.20 -35.40
C ARG A 58 4.86 19.55 -35.54
N GLU A 59 4.60 20.84 -35.60
CA GLU A 59 3.27 21.39 -35.84
C GLU A 59 2.89 21.17 -37.30
N TYR A 60 1.63 20.80 -37.53
CA TYR A 60 1.12 20.54 -38.88
C TYR A 60 -0.33 21.04 -39.02
N VAL A 61 -0.67 21.44 -40.25
CA VAL A 61 -2.03 21.84 -40.64
C VAL A 61 -2.88 20.59 -40.88
N LEU A 62 -4.09 20.55 -40.33
CA LEU A 62 -4.95 19.35 -40.39
C LEU A 62 -5.63 19.13 -41.75
N GLU A 63 -5.75 20.16 -42.58
CA GLU A 63 -6.45 20.08 -43.85
C GLU A 63 -5.58 19.51 -44.97
N SER A 64 -6.14 18.54 -45.71
CA SER A 64 -5.60 17.97 -46.95
C SER A 64 -5.29 19.10 -47.96
N SER A 65 -4.26 18.91 -48.80
CA SER A 65 -3.95 19.85 -49.89
C SER A 65 -5.21 20.13 -50.74
N PRO A 66 -5.53 21.41 -51.04
CA PRO A 66 -6.70 21.72 -51.85
C PRO A 66 -6.56 21.11 -53.25
N PRO A 67 -7.68 20.74 -53.91
CA PRO A 67 -7.66 20.28 -55.28
C PRO A 67 -7.09 21.39 -56.20
N PRO A 68 -6.42 21.02 -57.31
CA PRO A 68 -5.86 22.00 -58.23
C PRO A 68 -6.96 22.90 -58.82
N LEU A 69 -6.66 24.20 -58.94
CA LEU A 69 -7.59 25.21 -59.47
C LEU A 69 -8.17 24.79 -60.82
N THR A 70 -9.48 24.95 -60.97
CA THR A 70 -10.19 24.64 -62.23
C THR A 70 -9.90 25.69 -63.29
N LEU A 71 -10.12 25.36 -64.56
CA LEU A 71 -9.87 26.28 -65.66
C LEU A 71 -10.72 27.57 -65.51
N ALA A 72 -11.98 27.46 -65.09
CA ALA A 72 -12.83 28.63 -64.81
C ALA A 72 -12.29 29.55 -63.71
N GLN A 73 -11.67 28.98 -62.67
CA GLN A 73 -11.06 29.77 -61.60
C GLN A 73 -9.80 30.49 -62.08
N LYS A 74 -8.99 29.84 -62.93
CA LYS A 74 -7.80 30.45 -63.54
C LYS A 74 -8.15 31.58 -64.51
N LEU A 75 -9.26 31.47 -65.21
CA LEU A 75 -9.76 32.48 -66.16
C LEU A 75 -10.58 33.60 -65.48
N GLY A 76 -10.77 33.55 -64.15
CA GLY A 76 -11.55 34.54 -63.41
C GLY A 76 -13.07 34.50 -63.67
N LEU A 77 -13.57 33.45 -64.33
CA LEU A 77 -15.00 33.24 -64.58
C LEU A 77 -15.74 32.75 -63.34
N VAL A 78 -15.03 32.13 -62.40
CA VAL A 78 -15.52 31.70 -61.09
C VAL A 78 -14.55 32.20 -60.02
N ALA A 79 -15.09 32.65 -58.88
CA ALA A 79 -14.27 33.09 -57.76
C ALA A 79 -13.28 32.00 -57.33
N CYS A 80 -12.02 32.39 -57.20
CA CYS A 80 -10.98 31.50 -56.70
C CYS A 80 -11.24 31.21 -55.20
N PRO A 81 -11.14 29.95 -54.73
CA PRO A 81 -11.24 29.66 -53.31
C PRO A 81 -10.19 30.45 -52.53
N ALA A 82 -10.53 30.86 -51.31
CA ALA A 82 -9.62 31.64 -50.46
C ALA A 82 -8.25 30.94 -50.37
N LYS A 83 -7.19 31.71 -50.60
CA LYS A 83 -5.81 31.20 -50.56
C LYS A 83 -5.51 30.72 -49.15
N ARG A 84 -4.84 29.56 -49.02
CA ARG A 84 -4.42 29.05 -47.71
C ARG A 84 -3.47 30.00 -47.02
N LEU A 85 -3.52 30.03 -45.69
CA LEU A 85 -2.56 30.78 -44.90
C LEU A 85 -1.15 30.26 -45.18
N THR A 86 -0.20 31.17 -45.42
CA THR A 86 1.21 30.83 -45.56
C THR A 86 1.82 30.45 -44.22
N GLU A 87 2.98 29.78 -44.22
CA GLU A 87 3.67 29.44 -42.97
C GLU A 87 4.01 30.71 -42.16
N ASP A 88 4.40 31.80 -42.83
CA ASP A 88 4.65 33.09 -42.21
C ASP A 88 3.40 33.67 -41.55
N GLU A 89 2.25 33.62 -42.22
CA GLU A 89 0.97 34.05 -41.65
C GLU A 89 0.60 33.20 -40.42
N TRP A 90 0.86 31.89 -40.45
CA TRP A 90 0.69 31.03 -39.29
C TRP A 90 1.62 31.40 -38.14
N THR A 91 2.88 31.77 -38.40
CA THR A 91 3.76 32.27 -37.35
C THR A 91 3.22 33.54 -36.70
N GLN A 92 2.59 34.44 -37.48
CA GLN A 92 1.96 35.65 -36.95
C GLN A 92 0.69 35.33 -36.14
N VAL A 93 -0.15 34.40 -36.61
CA VAL A 93 -1.32 33.93 -35.86
C VAL A 93 -0.89 33.30 -34.54
N LYS A 94 0.16 32.49 -34.56
CA LYS A 94 0.74 31.87 -33.37
C LYS A 94 1.31 32.91 -32.41
N ALA A 95 2.08 33.88 -32.92
CA ALA A 95 2.63 34.97 -32.10
C ALA A 95 1.52 35.75 -31.39
N ARG A 96 0.42 36.06 -32.08
CA ARG A 96 -0.76 36.71 -31.47
C ARG A 96 -1.39 35.84 -30.38
N SER A 97 -1.58 34.55 -30.64
CA SER A 97 -2.14 33.61 -29.65
C SER A 97 -1.27 33.49 -28.40
N VAL A 98 0.06 33.45 -28.57
CA VAL A 98 1.02 33.43 -27.46
C VAL A 98 0.98 34.74 -26.67
N GLN A 99 0.91 35.89 -27.35
CA GLN A 99 0.80 37.20 -26.70
C GLN A 99 -0.49 37.34 -25.88
N GLN A 100 -1.60 36.77 -26.36
CA GLN A 100 -2.88 36.73 -25.65
C GLN A 100 -2.89 35.72 -24.49
N GLY A 101 -1.94 34.78 -24.47
CA GLY A 101 -1.88 33.75 -23.44
C GLY A 101 -2.90 32.64 -23.64
N GLU A 102 -3.35 32.40 -24.88
CA GLU A 102 -4.50 31.55 -25.17
C GLU A 102 -4.28 30.08 -24.86
N SER A 103 -3.01 29.63 -24.87
CA SER A 103 -2.63 28.28 -24.43
C SER A 103 -2.52 28.13 -22.91
N ALA A 104 -2.47 29.23 -22.15
CA ALA A 104 -2.45 29.21 -20.69
C ALA A 104 -3.88 29.25 -20.10
N GLN A 105 -4.83 29.83 -20.84
CA GLN A 105 -6.24 29.83 -20.45
C GLN A 105 -6.88 28.45 -20.65
N PRO A 106 -7.92 28.08 -19.88
CA PRO A 106 -8.64 26.83 -20.10
C PRO A 106 -9.42 26.86 -21.42
N CYS A 107 -9.69 25.68 -21.99
CA CYS A 107 -10.44 25.58 -23.24
C CYS A 107 -11.86 26.15 -23.07
N ALA A 108 -12.28 27.09 -23.92
CA ALA A 108 -13.59 27.74 -23.79
C ALA A 108 -14.80 26.80 -24.03
N ILE A 109 -14.59 25.59 -24.58
CA ILE A 109 -15.66 24.61 -24.80
C ILE A 109 -15.92 23.76 -23.54
N CYS A 110 -14.88 23.13 -22.98
CA CYS A 110 -15.00 22.23 -21.82
C CYS A 110 -14.61 22.87 -20.48
N LYS A 111 -14.02 24.07 -20.49
CA LYS A 111 -13.50 24.81 -19.33
C LYS A 111 -12.37 24.11 -18.58
N GLU A 112 -11.72 23.13 -19.21
CA GLU A 112 -10.57 22.42 -18.65
C GLU A 112 -9.24 22.94 -19.21
N GLU A 113 -8.18 22.84 -18.42
CA GLU A 113 -6.81 23.13 -18.84
C GLU A 113 -6.36 22.20 -19.98
N PHE A 114 -5.43 22.68 -20.81
CA PHE A 114 -4.92 21.93 -21.96
C PHE A 114 -4.00 20.77 -21.55
N LEU A 115 -3.13 21.00 -20.56
CA LEU A 115 -2.16 20.02 -20.05
C LEU A 115 -1.38 19.36 -21.21
N LEU A 116 -1.40 18.02 -21.30
CA LEU A 116 -0.75 17.24 -22.36
C LEU A 116 -1.70 16.86 -23.51
N ARG A 117 -2.94 17.35 -23.51
CA ARG A 117 -3.92 16.94 -24.52
C ARG A 117 -3.66 17.65 -25.85
N PRO A 118 -3.97 17.02 -27.00
CA PRO A 118 -3.79 17.65 -28.31
C PRO A 118 -4.61 18.93 -28.44
N GLN A 119 -3.95 20.03 -28.76
CA GLN A 119 -4.53 21.37 -28.91
C GLN A 119 -4.43 21.82 -30.37
N VAL A 120 -5.38 22.65 -30.78
CA VAL A 120 -5.46 23.19 -32.13
C VAL A 120 -5.62 24.69 -32.07
N LEU A 121 -4.86 25.37 -32.93
CA LEU A 121 -4.91 26.81 -33.19
C LEU A 121 -5.73 27.05 -34.45
N LEU A 122 -6.69 27.97 -34.36
CA LEU A 122 -7.48 28.40 -35.50
C LEU A 122 -6.83 29.62 -36.18
N SER A 123 -7.16 29.86 -37.46
CA SER A 123 -6.75 31.08 -38.18
C SER A 123 -7.24 32.39 -37.53
N CYS A 124 -8.23 32.32 -36.63
CA CYS A 124 -8.70 33.43 -35.81
C CYS A 124 -7.99 33.56 -34.45
N SER A 125 -6.80 32.96 -34.28
CA SER A 125 -5.96 33.05 -33.06
C SER A 125 -6.44 32.28 -31.83
N HIS A 126 -7.62 31.67 -31.90
CA HIS A 126 -8.24 30.94 -30.78
C HIS A 126 -7.74 29.49 -30.67
N VAL A 127 -7.62 29.00 -29.42
CA VAL A 127 -7.09 27.66 -29.11
C VAL A 127 -8.14 26.78 -28.43
N PHE A 128 -8.22 25.52 -28.86
CA PHE A 128 -9.15 24.52 -28.29
C PHE A 128 -8.50 23.14 -28.23
N HIS A 129 -9.08 22.21 -27.44
CA HIS A 129 -8.69 20.80 -27.57
C HIS A 129 -9.16 20.29 -28.92
N ARG A 130 -8.34 19.48 -29.58
CA ARG A 130 -8.70 18.86 -30.87
C ARG A 130 -10.02 18.10 -30.79
N ALA A 131 -10.24 17.38 -29.68
CA ALA A 131 -11.45 16.62 -29.46
C ALA A 131 -12.67 17.53 -29.27
N CYS A 132 -12.55 18.58 -28.46
CA CYS A 132 -13.63 19.53 -28.19
C CYS A 132 -14.07 20.27 -29.45
N LEU A 133 -13.11 20.74 -30.26
CA LEU A 133 -13.43 21.39 -31.53
C LEU A 133 -14.15 20.43 -32.48
N LYS A 134 -13.64 19.20 -32.62
CA LYS A 134 -14.26 18.18 -33.49
C LYS A 134 -15.69 17.83 -33.04
N SER A 135 -15.94 17.77 -31.73
CA SER A 135 -17.30 17.55 -31.19
C SER A 135 -18.21 18.75 -31.46
N PHE A 136 -17.69 19.97 -31.34
CA PHE A 136 -18.43 21.19 -31.65
C PHE A 136 -18.81 21.25 -33.14
N GLU A 137 -17.89 20.97 -34.06
CA GLU A 137 -18.15 20.92 -35.50
C GLU A 137 -19.24 19.90 -35.85
N ARG A 138 -19.22 18.72 -35.20
CA ARG A 138 -20.24 17.68 -35.36
C ARG A 138 -21.62 18.11 -34.86
N PHE A 139 -21.67 18.84 -33.75
CA PHE A 139 -22.92 19.31 -33.17
C PHE A 139 -23.53 20.49 -33.95
N SER A 140 -22.70 21.48 -34.29
CA SER A 140 -23.11 22.68 -35.02
C SER A 140 -23.42 22.41 -36.50
N SER A 141 -22.92 21.29 -37.04
CA SER A 141 -22.95 20.96 -38.48
C SER A 141 -22.32 22.04 -39.37
N LYS A 142 -21.64 23.03 -38.78
CA LYS A 142 -20.99 24.17 -39.42
C LYS A 142 -19.59 24.33 -38.85
N LYS A 143 -18.63 24.61 -39.73
CA LYS A 143 -17.24 24.88 -39.35
C LYS A 143 -17.08 26.37 -39.01
N CYS A 144 -17.49 26.73 -37.79
CA CYS A 144 -17.35 28.08 -37.24
C CYS A 144 -16.60 28.07 -35.91
N CYS A 145 -15.87 29.15 -35.61
CA CYS A 145 -15.16 29.28 -34.34
C CYS A 145 -16.16 29.42 -33.19
N PRO A 146 -16.06 28.64 -32.09
CA PRO A 146 -16.95 28.77 -30.94
C PRO A 146 -16.94 30.17 -30.28
N MET A 147 -15.82 30.89 -30.36
CA MET A 147 -15.67 32.20 -29.70
C MET A 147 -16.06 33.37 -30.61
N CYS A 148 -15.48 33.47 -31.80
CA CYS A 148 -15.72 34.61 -32.70
C CYS A 148 -16.64 34.32 -33.89
N ARG A 149 -17.18 33.10 -34.00
CA ARG A 149 -18.09 32.66 -35.07
C ARG A 149 -17.53 32.79 -36.50
N LYS A 150 -16.23 33.09 -36.67
CA LYS A 150 -15.58 33.12 -37.98
C LYS A 150 -15.73 31.77 -38.67
N GLU A 151 -16.27 31.78 -39.87
CA GLU A 151 -16.45 30.59 -40.71
C GLU A 151 -15.19 30.28 -41.51
N GLN A 152 -15.10 29.05 -42.01
CA GLN A 152 -14.04 28.62 -42.94
C GLN A 152 -12.61 28.88 -42.41
N TYR A 153 -12.41 28.68 -41.11
CA TYR A 153 -11.07 28.77 -40.52
C TYR A 153 -10.22 27.57 -40.88
N GLU A 154 -8.91 27.79 -40.95
CA GLU A 154 -7.93 26.71 -41.00
C GLU A 154 -7.51 26.29 -39.59
N THR A 155 -7.04 25.05 -39.45
CA THR A 155 -6.65 24.45 -38.17
C THR A 155 -5.21 23.94 -38.21
N ARG A 156 -4.42 24.34 -37.21
CA ARG A 156 -3.04 23.89 -36.99
C ARG A 156 -2.92 23.22 -35.64
N VAL A 157 -2.30 22.04 -35.58
CA VAL A 157 -1.98 21.41 -34.30
C VAL A 157 -0.80 22.14 -33.66
N ILE A 158 -0.95 22.56 -32.42
CA ILE A 158 0.10 23.21 -31.63
C ILE A 158 0.42 22.39 -30.37
N HIS A 159 1.52 22.70 -29.68
CA HIS A 159 1.95 22.00 -28.47
C HIS A 159 2.36 22.98 -27.35
N ASP A 160 1.94 24.23 -27.44
CA ASP A 160 2.43 25.29 -26.56
C ASP A 160 1.96 25.12 -25.11
N ALA A 161 0.71 24.68 -24.88
CA ALA A 161 0.22 24.42 -23.53
C ALA A 161 0.90 23.18 -22.91
N ALA A 162 1.21 22.16 -23.71
CA ALA A 162 1.99 21.02 -23.26
C ALA A 162 3.41 21.45 -22.82
N LYS A 163 4.04 22.39 -23.54
CA LYS A 163 5.33 22.98 -23.13
C LYS A 163 5.19 23.77 -21.83
N LEU A 164 4.17 24.62 -21.70
CA LEU A 164 3.89 25.36 -20.47
C LEU A 164 3.67 24.43 -19.27
N PHE A 165 2.83 23.41 -19.43
CA PHE A 165 2.54 22.44 -18.38
C PHE A 165 3.79 21.64 -17.96
N ARG A 166 4.63 21.22 -18.91
CA ARG A 166 5.92 20.58 -18.61
C ARG A 166 6.83 21.51 -17.81
N HIS A 167 6.84 22.80 -18.14
CA HIS A 167 7.63 23.80 -17.42
C HIS A 167 7.11 24.01 -15.98
N GLU A 168 5.79 24.12 -15.79
CA GLU A 168 5.17 24.22 -14.47
C GLU A 168 5.45 22.98 -13.61
N CYS A 169 5.33 21.79 -14.18
CA CYS A 169 5.69 20.53 -13.51
C CYS A 169 7.16 20.52 -13.09
N ALA A 170 8.07 20.92 -13.98
CA ALA A 170 9.49 21.02 -13.69
C ALA A 170 9.75 21.99 -12.53
N THR A 171 9.11 23.18 -12.55
CA THR A 171 9.22 24.17 -11.47
C THR A 171 8.73 23.62 -10.13
N ARG A 172 7.60 22.89 -10.11
CA ARG A 172 7.08 22.24 -8.90
C ARG A 172 8.06 21.20 -8.34
N ILE A 173 8.60 20.34 -9.20
CA ILE A 173 9.60 19.33 -8.80
C ILE A 173 10.86 20.01 -8.26
N GLN A 174 11.38 21.02 -8.96
CA GLN A 174 12.56 21.78 -8.55
C GLN A 174 12.34 22.49 -7.22
N ALA A 175 11.17 23.12 -7.01
CA ALA A 175 10.84 23.78 -5.75
C ALA A 175 10.77 22.78 -4.58
N CYS A 176 10.15 21.62 -4.79
CA CYS A 176 10.09 20.55 -3.79
C CYS A 176 11.50 20.04 -3.42
N TRP A 177 12.35 19.80 -4.42
CA TRP A 177 13.72 19.36 -4.21
C TRP A 177 14.56 20.41 -3.48
N ARG A 178 14.53 21.68 -3.93
CA ARG A 178 15.21 22.78 -3.26
C ARG A 178 14.78 22.91 -1.80
N GLY A 179 13.47 22.80 -1.54
CA GLY A 179 12.92 22.78 -0.19
C GLY A 179 13.40 21.58 0.65
N TYR A 180 13.48 20.39 0.07
CA TYR A 180 14.03 19.21 0.74
C TYR A 180 15.50 19.40 1.12
N VAL A 181 16.33 19.87 0.19
CA VAL A 181 17.76 20.13 0.43
C VAL A 181 17.93 21.17 1.54
N ALA A 182 17.17 22.26 1.50
CA ALA A 182 17.19 23.29 2.54
C ALA A 182 16.80 22.71 3.91
N ARG A 183 15.71 21.94 4.00
CA ARG A 183 15.29 21.29 5.25
C ARG A 183 16.33 20.29 5.77
N LYS A 184 16.95 19.49 4.89
CA LYS A 184 18.02 18.56 5.26
C LYS A 184 19.21 19.31 5.85
N ARG A 185 19.66 20.40 5.21
CA ARG A 185 20.73 21.27 5.72
C ARG A 185 20.35 21.91 7.06
N CYS A 186 19.14 22.48 7.18
CA CYS A 186 18.65 23.06 8.42
C CYS A 186 18.58 22.02 9.55
N ARG A 187 18.17 20.78 9.26
CA ARG A 187 18.13 19.69 10.26
C ARG A 187 19.53 19.35 10.76
N THR A 188 20.52 19.25 9.86
CA THR A 188 21.92 19.04 10.25
C THR A 188 22.45 20.19 11.09
N LEU A 189 22.21 21.45 10.66
CA LEU A 189 22.64 22.63 11.41
C LEU A 189 21.97 22.73 12.78
N ARG A 190 20.69 22.36 12.91
CA ARG A 190 19.98 22.33 14.20
C ARG A 190 20.57 21.31 15.18
N LYS A 191 21.25 20.27 14.71
CA LYS A 191 21.91 19.29 15.59
C LYS A 191 23.24 19.80 16.15
N SER A 192 23.95 20.66 15.42
CA SER A 192 25.28 21.16 15.80
C SER A 192 25.28 22.57 16.38
N LEU A 193 24.34 23.42 15.97
CA LEU A 193 24.27 24.80 16.41
C LEU A 193 23.25 24.97 17.54
N CYS A 194 23.72 25.52 18.65
CA CYS A 194 22.87 25.91 19.77
C CYS A 194 21.95 27.09 19.36
N PRO A 195 20.63 26.98 19.51
CA PRO A 195 19.71 28.10 19.27
C PRO A 195 20.01 29.31 20.17
N LYS A 196 19.79 30.53 19.66
CA LYS A 196 19.95 31.77 20.45
C LYS A 196 18.77 32.03 21.40
N ASP A 197 17.58 31.60 21.01
CA ASP A 197 16.37 31.73 21.84
C ASP A 197 16.46 30.82 23.07
N ASN A 198 16.16 31.38 24.24
CA ASN A 198 16.27 30.71 25.54
C ASN A 198 15.40 29.44 25.61
N GLN A 199 14.18 29.45 25.07
CA GLN A 199 13.30 28.28 25.13
C GLN A 199 13.79 27.14 24.22
N LEU A 200 14.21 27.49 23.00
CA LEU A 200 14.75 26.51 22.04
C LEU A 200 16.12 25.97 22.50
N ARG A 201 16.93 26.81 23.14
CA ARG A 201 18.19 26.40 23.76
C ARG A 201 17.99 25.39 24.87
N ARG A 202 16.99 25.59 25.74
CA ARG A 202 16.65 24.62 26.80
C ARG A 202 16.31 23.25 26.21
N LYS A 203 15.42 23.21 25.20
CA LYS A 203 15.05 21.95 24.52
C LYS A 203 16.25 21.28 23.84
N PHE A 204 17.10 22.06 23.17
CA PHE A 204 18.31 21.54 22.54
C PHE A 204 19.27 20.89 23.54
N LEU A 205 19.49 21.55 24.69
CA LEU A 205 20.36 21.02 25.75
C LEU A 205 19.75 19.78 26.42
N GLU A 206 18.43 19.78 26.63
CA GLU A 206 17.69 18.62 27.15
C GLU A 206 17.81 17.41 26.23
N GLU A 207 17.57 17.57 24.92
CA GLU A 207 17.78 16.51 23.93
C GLU A 207 19.22 15.97 23.94
N LYS A 208 20.21 16.87 24.07
CA LYS A 208 21.63 16.47 24.14
C LYS A 208 21.98 15.74 25.43
N LEU A 209 21.43 16.15 26.57
CA LEU A 209 21.60 15.46 27.84
C LEU A 209 20.94 14.08 27.81
N GLN A 210 19.77 13.97 27.19
CA GLN A 210 19.10 12.68 27.00
C GLN A 210 19.95 11.73 26.16
N GLU A 211 20.52 12.21 25.05
CA GLU A 211 21.44 11.40 24.20
C GLU A 211 22.64 10.87 25.00
N LEU A 212 23.21 11.68 25.89
CA LEU A 212 24.30 11.26 26.77
C LEU A 212 23.84 10.29 27.86
N ASN A 213 22.66 10.52 28.45
CA ASN A 213 22.08 9.64 29.46
C ASN A 213 21.76 8.27 28.86
N ASP A 214 21.12 8.23 27.68
CA ASP A 214 20.81 6.99 26.97
C ASP A 214 22.10 6.21 26.63
N SER A 215 23.13 6.92 26.15
CA SER A 215 24.46 6.35 25.94
C SER A 215 25.04 5.78 27.24
N PHE A 216 25.00 6.55 28.34
CA PHE A 216 25.49 6.12 29.64
C PHE A 216 24.72 4.91 30.20
N VAL A 217 23.39 4.90 30.10
CA VAL A 217 22.54 3.76 30.47
C VAL A 217 22.92 2.55 29.64
N GLN A 218 23.19 2.71 28.35
CA GLN A 218 23.64 1.61 27.50
C GLN A 218 25.02 1.06 27.93
N TYR A 219 25.94 1.93 28.37
CA TYR A 219 27.22 1.50 28.94
C TYR A 219 27.07 0.85 30.34
N CYS A 220 26.14 1.34 31.14
CA CYS A 220 25.88 0.88 32.51
C CYS A 220 24.93 -0.31 32.61
N HIS A 221 24.32 -0.73 31.49
CA HIS A 221 23.61 -2.00 31.39
C HIS A 221 24.64 -3.15 31.41
N VAL A 222 25.38 -3.25 32.52
CA VAL A 222 26.09 -4.44 32.94
C VAL A 222 25.04 -5.55 32.98
N ASP A 223 25.44 -6.72 32.52
CA ASP A 223 24.63 -7.87 32.10
C ASP A 223 23.78 -8.47 33.25
N THR A 224 22.86 -7.69 33.80
CA THR A 224 21.93 -8.09 34.87
C THR A 224 21.09 -9.27 34.41
N GLU A 225 20.70 -9.28 33.14
CA GLU A 225 20.02 -10.40 32.52
C GLU A 225 20.91 -11.64 32.43
N ALA A 226 22.18 -11.54 32.04
CA ALA A 226 23.08 -12.71 32.10
C ALA A 226 23.30 -13.19 33.54
N PHE A 227 23.43 -12.29 34.52
CA PHE A 227 23.55 -12.65 35.93
C PHE A 227 22.31 -13.39 36.45
N LEU A 228 21.10 -12.89 36.15
CA LEU A 228 19.85 -13.55 36.52
C LEU A 228 19.68 -14.89 35.78
N HIS A 229 20.12 -14.97 34.53
CA HIS A 229 20.14 -16.22 33.77
C HIS A 229 21.09 -17.25 34.41
N ASP A 230 22.25 -16.83 34.89
CA ASP A 230 23.21 -17.67 35.59
C ASP A 230 22.64 -18.24 36.90
N ILE A 231 21.93 -17.43 37.68
CA ILE A 231 21.22 -17.89 38.88
C ILE A 231 20.14 -18.91 38.52
N ASN A 232 19.30 -18.63 37.51
CA ASN A 232 18.26 -19.55 37.08
C ASN A 232 18.82 -20.87 36.56
N ARG A 233 19.97 -20.83 35.87
CA ARG A 233 20.70 -22.03 35.41
C ARG A 233 21.20 -22.85 36.60
N SER A 234 21.75 -22.20 37.63
CA SER A 234 22.20 -22.84 38.87
C SER A 234 21.04 -23.47 39.66
N LEU A 235 19.91 -22.77 39.77
CA LEU A 235 18.71 -23.32 40.41
C LEU A 235 18.14 -24.51 39.63
N SER A 236 18.15 -24.44 38.30
CA SER A 236 17.67 -25.52 37.44
C SER A 236 18.55 -26.77 37.53
N SER A 237 19.88 -26.61 37.61
CA SER A 237 20.79 -27.76 37.80
C SER A 237 20.57 -28.40 39.17
N SER A 238 20.42 -27.61 40.23
CA SER A 238 20.11 -28.09 41.57
C SER A 238 18.80 -28.88 41.61
N ARG A 239 17.71 -28.34 41.03
CA ARG A 239 16.42 -29.02 40.92
C ARG A 239 16.50 -30.35 40.18
N ARG A 240 17.32 -30.46 39.13
CA ARG A 240 17.53 -31.71 38.39
C ARG A 240 18.17 -32.79 39.26
N VAL A 241 19.13 -32.44 40.10
CA VAL A 241 19.77 -33.38 41.03
C VAL A 241 18.75 -33.91 42.05
N PHE A 242 17.93 -33.02 42.64
CA PHE A 242 16.86 -33.43 43.56
C PHE A 242 15.85 -34.37 42.89
N GLN A 243 15.40 -34.06 41.68
CA GLN A 243 14.50 -34.94 40.92
C GLN A 243 15.11 -36.32 40.63
N GLN A 244 16.41 -36.41 40.37
CA GLN A 244 17.08 -37.69 40.14
C GLN A 244 17.15 -38.54 41.42
N LEU A 245 17.39 -37.91 42.58
CA LEU A 245 17.34 -38.57 43.88
C LEU A 245 15.92 -39.07 44.19
N GLU A 246 14.91 -38.23 43.99
CA GLU A 246 13.50 -38.60 44.19
C GLU A 246 13.08 -39.78 43.30
N ARG A 247 13.52 -39.82 42.03
CA ARG A 247 13.24 -40.96 41.13
C ARG A 247 13.84 -42.27 41.61
N LYS A 248 15.00 -42.25 42.27
CA LYS A 248 15.61 -43.46 42.85
C LYS A 248 14.83 -43.95 44.08
N CYS A 249 14.19 -43.05 44.83
CA CYS A 249 13.41 -43.38 46.02
C CYS A 249 11.95 -43.76 45.74
N ALA A 250 11.45 -43.56 44.52
CA ALA A 250 10.03 -43.74 44.17
C ALA A 250 9.64 -45.17 43.69
N SER A 251 10.47 -46.18 43.92
CA SER A 251 10.12 -47.58 43.62
C SER A 251 8.87 -48.03 44.40
N GLU A 252 7.97 -48.78 43.77
CA GLU A 252 6.78 -49.33 44.44
C GLU A 252 7.17 -50.20 45.64
N PRO A 253 6.64 -49.92 46.85
CA PRO A 253 6.88 -50.75 48.03
C PRO A 253 6.33 -52.17 47.83
N ARG A 254 7.08 -53.19 48.25
CA ARG A 254 6.58 -54.59 48.25
C ARG A 254 5.51 -54.77 49.33
N GLU A 255 4.71 -55.83 49.25
CA GLU A 255 3.67 -56.13 50.25
C GLU A 255 4.20 -56.24 51.69
N SER A 256 5.43 -56.75 51.87
CA SER A 256 6.14 -56.77 53.16
C SER A 256 6.37 -55.37 53.73
N ASP A 257 6.59 -54.39 52.87
CA ASP A 257 6.94 -53.02 53.24
C ASP A 257 5.68 -52.28 53.69
N TRP A 258 4.52 -52.56 53.09
CA TRP A 258 3.23 -52.05 53.54
C TRP A 258 2.86 -52.52 54.94
N ALA A 259 3.20 -53.76 55.32
CA ALA A 259 2.98 -54.26 56.67
C ALA A 259 3.86 -53.53 57.71
N GLN A 260 5.10 -53.21 57.36
CA GLN A 260 6.01 -52.40 58.21
C GLN A 260 5.55 -50.94 58.31
N ILE A 261 5.08 -50.35 57.20
CA ILE A 261 4.52 -48.99 57.19
C ILE A 261 3.27 -48.94 58.09
N TRP A 262 2.44 -49.97 58.07
CA TRP A 262 1.23 -50.04 58.89
C TRP A 262 1.54 -50.17 60.39
N SER A 263 2.56 -50.97 60.77
CA SER A 263 2.97 -51.09 62.17
C SER A 263 3.55 -49.79 62.73
N GLN A 264 4.26 -49.00 61.92
CA GLN A 264 4.76 -47.68 62.31
C GLN A 264 3.64 -46.67 62.61
N ILE A 265 2.50 -46.78 61.93
CA ILE A 265 1.36 -45.88 62.15
C ILE A 265 0.65 -46.22 63.44
N ILE A 266 0.47 -47.51 63.72
CA ILE A 266 -0.10 -47.97 64.99
C ILE A 266 0.76 -47.48 66.17
N GLN A 267 2.09 -47.44 66.03
CA GLN A 267 2.97 -46.89 67.06
C GLN A 267 2.87 -45.37 67.23
N ARG A 268 2.51 -44.63 66.18
CA ARG A 268 2.39 -43.16 66.22
C ARG A 268 1.04 -42.69 66.76
N ASP A 269 0.02 -43.55 66.70
CA ASP A 269 -1.33 -43.33 67.23
C ASP A 269 -2.00 -42.02 66.76
N VAL A 270 -1.70 -41.59 65.53
CA VAL A 270 -2.34 -40.42 64.91
C VAL A 270 -3.38 -40.90 63.90
N TRP A 271 -4.65 -40.78 64.27
CA TRP A 271 -5.80 -41.20 63.46
C TRP A 271 -6.62 -40.04 62.91
N ASP A 272 -6.06 -38.83 62.82
CA ASP A 272 -6.74 -37.69 62.21
C ASP A 272 -6.25 -37.45 60.78
N CYS A 273 -7.16 -37.10 59.87
CA CYS A 273 -6.79 -36.69 58.52
C CYS A 273 -6.16 -35.30 58.56
N PRO A 274 -4.89 -35.12 58.16
CA PRO A 274 -4.21 -33.83 58.24
C PRO A 274 -4.75 -32.76 57.29
N ILE A 275 -5.56 -33.13 56.29
CA ILE A 275 -6.13 -32.19 55.31
C ILE A 275 -7.40 -31.54 55.85
N CYS A 276 -8.28 -32.32 56.47
CA CYS A 276 -9.58 -31.86 56.98
C CYS A 276 -9.68 -31.84 58.50
N LEU A 277 -8.62 -32.25 59.20
CA LEU A 277 -8.49 -32.30 60.66
C LEU A 277 -9.60 -33.13 61.34
N THR A 278 -10.12 -34.14 60.65
CA THR A 278 -11.22 -35.01 61.14
C THR A 278 -10.74 -36.46 61.27
N ALA A 279 -11.25 -37.18 62.27
CA ALA A 279 -10.87 -38.57 62.56
C ALA A 279 -11.07 -39.54 61.37
N LEU A 280 -10.14 -40.48 61.25
CA LEU A 280 -10.11 -41.60 60.32
C LEU A 280 -10.72 -42.83 61.02
N CYS A 281 -11.45 -43.68 60.30
CA CYS A 281 -12.04 -44.89 60.88
C CYS A 281 -10.93 -45.89 61.28
N SER A 282 -10.89 -46.29 62.56
CA SER A 282 -10.03 -47.36 63.05
C SER A 282 -10.69 -48.74 62.77
N PRO A 283 -9.93 -49.76 62.31
CA PRO A 283 -10.48 -51.11 62.11
C PRO A 283 -10.86 -51.83 63.42
N SER A 284 -10.44 -51.32 64.57
CA SER A 284 -10.58 -51.97 65.89
C SER A 284 -11.87 -51.62 66.66
N LEU A 285 -12.79 -50.84 66.07
CA LEU A 285 -14.07 -50.47 66.71
C LEU A 285 -15.31 -50.89 65.89
N GLN A 286 -15.24 -52.03 65.21
CA GLN A 286 -16.44 -52.72 64.70
C GLN A 286 -16.89 -53.84 65.64
N THR A 287 -17.09 -53.53 66.92
CA THR A 287 -17.99 -54.30 67.79
C THR A 287 -18.46 -53.38 68.89
N GLU A 288 -19.75 -53.47 69.22
CA GLU A 288 -20.49 -52.72 70.25
C GLU A 288 -21.15 -51.42 69.75
N ALA A 289 -22.47 -51.53 69.62
CA ALA A 289 -23.42 -50.54 69.15
C ALA A 289 -23.67 -49.41 70.18
N GLY A 290 -24.07 -48.24 69.69
CA GLY A 290 -24.59 -47.19 70.56
C GLY A 290 -24.76 -45.82 69.90
N THR A 291 -25.89 -45.63 69.21
CA THR A 291 -26.65 -44.37 69.11
C THR A 291 -25.88 -43.06 68.84
N SER A 292 -25.77 -42.67 67.56
CA SER A 292 -26.05 -41.32 67.03
C SER A 292 -25.33 -41.06 65.70
N ASN A 293 -26.09 -40.73 64.65
CA ASN A 293 -25.67 -40.19 63.35
C ASN A 293 -24.23 -40.50 62.88
N CYS A 294 -23.95 -41.77 62.58
CA CYS A 294 -22.69 -42.16 61.94
C CYS A 294 -22.74 -41.82 60.45
N GLN A 295 -21.94 -40.82 60.07
CA GLN A 295 -21.63 -40.45 58.69
C GLN A 295 -21.16 -41.67 57.87
N PRO A 296 -21.34 -41.68 56.54
CA PRO A 296 -20.84 -42.76 55.69
C PRO A 296 -19.36 -43.00 56.01
N SER A 297 -19.01 -44.25 56.31
CA SER A 297 -17.64 -44.72 56.52
C SER A 297 -16.72 -44.14 55.44
N ARG A 298 -15.99 -43.07 55.76
CA ARG A 298 -15.09 -42.41 54.81
C ARG A 298 -13.87 -43.31 54.67
N ARG A 299 -13.65 -43.81 53.45
CA ARG A 299 -12.51 -44.70 53.15
C ARG A 299 -11.19 -44.01 53.48
N THR A 300 -10.30 -44.73 54.15
CA THR A 300 -8.97 -44.24 54.55
C THR A 300 -7.94 -44.74 53.54
N VAL A 301 -6.98 -43.89 53.25
CA VAL A 301 -5.90 -44.17 52.30
C VAL A 301 -4.57 -44.01 53.01
N LEU A 302 -3.73 -45.03 52.86
CA LEU A 302 -2.37 -45.04 53.35
C LEU A 302 -1.40 -44.72 52.21
N LEU A 303 -0.52 -43.76 52.46
CA LEU A 303 0.57 -43.41 51.57
C LEU A 303 1.84 -44.18 51.93
N SER A 304 2.68 -44.45 50.93
CA SER A 304 4.00 -45.10 51.11
C SER A 304 4.96 -44.32 51.99
N CYS A 305 4.68 -43.05 52.27
CA CYS A 305 5.40 -42.20 53.21
C CYS A 305 4.88 -42.28 54.66
N SER A 306 4.12 -43.33 55.00
CA SER A 306 3.55 -43.58 56.33
C SER A 306 2.57 -42.51 56.83
N HIS A 307 1.84 -41.86 55.91
CA HIS A 307 0.80 -40.87 56.23
C HIS A 307 -0.59 -41.37 55.82
N LEU A 308 -1.60 -41.06 56.64
CA LEU A 308 -2.99 -41.46 56.41
C LEU A 308 -3.87 -40.25 56.05
N PHE A 309 -4.81 -40.45 55.13
CA PHE A 309 -5.78 -39.42 54.72
C PHE A 309 -7.14 -40.05 54.42
N HIS A 310 -8.22 -39.26 54.48
CA HIS A 310 -9.47 -39.67 53.82
C HIS A 310 -9.25 -39.69 52.31
N GLN A 311 -9.82 -40.69 51.63
CA GLN A 311 -9.74 -40.84 50.18
C GLN A 311 -10.18 -39.56 49.45
N GLN A 312 -11.31 -39.00 49.84
CA GLN A 312 -11.88 -37.80 49.23
C GLN A 312 -11.00 -36.56 49.44
N CYS A 313 -10.36 -36.42 50.60
CA CYS A 313 -9.47 -35.30 50.89
C CYS A 313 -8.19 -35.38 50.07
N LEU A 314 -7.63 -36.58 49.91
CA LEU A 314 -6.46 -36.80 49.10
C LEU A 314 -6.77 -36.59 47.61
N GLU A 315 -7.88 -37.12 47.11
CA GLU A 315 -8.34 -36.93 45.72
C GLU A 315 -8.59 -35.45 45.40
N ALA A 316 -9.19 -34.70 46.33
CA ALA A 316 -9.35 -33.25 46.17
C ALA A 316 -7.99 -32.53 46.06
N PHE A 317 -7.03 -32.88 46.92
CA PHE A 317 -5.68 -32.33 46.87
C PHE A 317 -4.94 -32.68 45.57
N GLU A 318 -5.05 -33.93 45.11
CA GLU A 318 -4.52 -34.38 43.82
C GLU A 318 -5.15 -33.57 42.67
N GLY A 319 -6.44 -33.26 42.72
CA GLY A 319 -7.15 -32.47 41.71
C GLY A 319 -6.71 -31.00 41.59
N PHE A 320 -6.15 -30.41 42.66
CA PHE A 320 -5.58 -29.05 42.63
C PHE A 320 -4.09 -29.03 42.26
N SER A 321 -3.43 -30.18 42.22
CA SER A 321 -1.99 -30.26 41.95
C SER A 321 -1.71 -30.18 40.45
N ILE A 322 -0.89 -29.20 40.03
CA ILE A 322 -0.46 -29.01 38.63
C ILE A 322 0.63 -30.03 38.24
N GLU A 323 1.24 -30.69 39.22
CA GLU A 323 2.34 -31.63 39.03
C GLU A 323 1.83 -32.98 38.49
N SER A 324 2.50 -33.51 37.46
CA SER A 324 2.16 -34.82 36.84
C SER A 324 2.22 -36.04 37.79
N ARG A 325 2.78 -35.87 38.99
CA ARG A 325 2.78 -36.85 40.09
C ARG A 325 2.44 -36.11 41.38
N PRO A 326 1.37 -36.47 42.10
CA PRO A 326 1.03 -35.80 43.34
C PRO A 326 2.05 -36.09 44.44
N SER A 327 2.43 -35.06 45.17
CA SER A 327 3.33 -35.14 46.33
C SER A 327 2.52 -35.15 47.63
N CYS A 328 3.05 -35.80 48.68
CA CYS A 328 2.31 -35.94 49.94
C CYS A 328 2.09 -34.55 50.57
N PRO A 329 0.86 -34.20 50.99
CA PRO A 329 0.57 -32.88 51.58
C PRO A 329 1.43 -32.53 52.79
N LEU A 330 1.89 -33.54 53.54
CA LEU A 330 2.68 -33.34 54.76
C LEU A 330 4.19 -33.30 54.52
N CYS A 331 4.72 -34.30 53.82
CA CYS A 331 6.17 -34.47 53.68
C CYS A 331 6.68 -34.18 52.27
N ARG A 332 5.79 -33.81 51.33
CA ARG A 332 6.08 -33.52 49.92
C ARG A 332 6.81 -34.62 49.16
N SER A 333 6.91 -35.82 49.73
CA SER A 333 7.48 -36.97 49.04
C SER A 333 6.50 -37.51 48.00
N VAL A 334 7.05 -38.07 46.92
CA VAL A 334 6.27 -38.88 45.97
C VAL A 334 5.78 -40.12 46.71
N TYR A 335 4.51 -40.45 46.53
CA TYR A 335 3.90 -41.56 47.25
C TYR A 335 3.17 -42.53 46.32
N HIS A 336 3.07 -43.78 46.79
CA HIS A 336 2.07 -44.75 46.35
C HIS A 336 0.92 -44.77 47.35
N LYS A 337 -0.28 -45.09 46.90
CA LYS A 337 -1.48 -45.10 47.76
C LYS A 337 -2.11 -46.48 47.83
N LYS A 338 -2.45 -46.93 49.03
CA LYS A 338 -3.15 -48.19 49.31
C LYS A 338 -4.43 -47.88 50.09
N LEU A 339 -5.56 -48.38 49.60
CA LEU A 339 -6.83 -48.30 50.32
C LEU A 339 -6.80 -49.28 51.49
N ILE A 340 -7.30 -48.83 52.66
CA ILE A 340 -7.41 -49.62 53.89
C ILE A 340 -8.89 -49.78 54.24
#